data_AF-A0A401TB27-F1
#
_entry.id   AF-A0A401TB27-F1
#
_cell.length_a   1.000
_cell.length_b   1.000
_cell.length_c   1.000
_cell.angle_alpha   90.00
_cell.angle_beta   90.00
_cell.angle_gamma   90.00
#
_symmetry.space_group_name_H-M   'P 1'
#
loop_
_entity.id
_entity.type
_entity.pdbx_description
1 polymer ?
#
loop_
_entity_poly.entity_id
_entity_poly.type
_entity_poly.pdbx_seq_one_letter_code
_entity_poly.pdbx_strand_id
1 'polypeptide(L)'
;MGRSCAVVFNCKFIETSAALHHNVRDLFEGIIRQIRLRRDSKEANERRLASAKRRESIGQRAKRFLSRIAARNNKKMAFKQKSKSCHDLSVL
;
A
#
# COMPACT_ATOMS: atom_id res chain seq x y z
N MET A 1 -23.44 -16.72 8.72
CA MET A 1 -22.08 -17.24 8.96
C MET A 1 -21.08 -16.78 7.89
N GLY A 2 -21.30 -17.04 6.60
CA GLY A 2 -20.33 -16.69 5.55
C GLY A 2 -20.02 -15.20 5.39
N ARG A 3 -21.04 -14.32 5.48
CA ARG A 3 -20.85 -12.86 5.42
C ARG A 3 -19.95 -12.32 6.53
N SER A 4 -20.19 -12.74 7.78
CA SER A 4 -19.40 -12.30 8.94
C SER A 4 -17.94 -12.72 8.84
N CYS A 5 -17.68 -13.95 8.37
CA CYS A 5 -16.33 -14.46 8.11
C CYS A 5 -15.60 -13.59 7.07
N ALA A 6 -16.27 -13.22 5.97
CA ALA A 6 -15.65 -12.41 4.93
C ALA A 6 -15.26 -11.00 5.38
N VAL A 7 -15.99 -10.41 6.34
CA VAL A 7 -15.59 -9.14 6.97
C VAL A 7 -14.29 -9.31 7.75
N VAL A 8 -14.19 -10.37 8.58
CA VAL A 8 -12.99 -10.66 9.38
C VAL A 8 -11.75 -10.86 8.51
N PHE A 9 -11.90 -11.56 7.39
CA PHE A 9 -10.78 -11.84 6.46
C PHE A 9 -10.60 -10.79 5.36
N ASN A 10 -11.35 -9.68 5.38
CA ASN A 10 -11.33 -8.64 4.35
C ASN A 10 -11.43 -9.19 2.91
N CYS A 11 -12.33 -10.16 2.72
CA CYS A 11 -12.62 -10.74 1.42
C CYS A 11 -14.08 -10.47 1.01
N LYS A 12 -14.47 -10.94 -0.17
CA LYS A 12 -15.85 -10.81 -0.68
C LYS A 12 -16.56 -12.15 -0.54
N PHE A 13 -17.85 -12.11 -0.23
CA PHE A 13 -18.70 -13.28 -0.07
C PHE A 13 -19.91 -13.21 -1.00
N ILE A 14 -20.21 -14.33 -1.65
CA ILE A 14 -21.39 -14.53 -2.48
C ILE A 14 -21.84 -15.99 -2.33
N GLU A 15 -23.13 -16.21 -2.10
CA GLU A 15 -23.73 -17.55 -2.07
C GLU A 15 -24.15 -17.93 -3.48
N THR A 16 -23.75 -19.11 -3.94
CA THR A 16 -24.03 -19.59 -5.30
C THR A 16 -24.65 -20.98 -5.26
N SER A 17 -25.42 -21.32 -6.29
CA SER A 17 -25.86 -22.68 -6.55
C SER A 17 -25.66 -22.98 -8.03
N ALA A 18 -24.74 -23.89 -8.34
CA ALA A 18 -24.44 -24.28 -9.71
C ALA A 18 -25.64 -25.01 -10.35
N ALA A 19 -26.32 -25.87 -9.59
CA ALA A 19 -27.49 -26.62 -10.06
C ALA A 19 -28.68 -25.70 -10.41
N LEU A 20 -28.83 -24.58 -9.70
CA LEU A 20 -29.89 -23.60 -9.94
C LEU A 20 -29.43 -22.42 -10.80
N HIS A 21 -28.19 -22.44 -11.29
CA HIS A 21 -27.54 -21.30 -11.97
C HIS A 21 -27.63 -19.97 -11.19
N HIS A 22 -27.74 -20.03 -9.86
CA HIS A 22 -27.89 -18.86 -8.99
C HIS A 22 -26.52 -18.24 -8.70
N ASN A 23 -26.37 -16.94 -8.98
CA ASN A 23 -25.19 -16.12 -8.72
C ASN A 23 -23.88 -16.62 -9.36
N VAL A 24 -23.95 -17.60 -10.28
CA VAL A 24 -22.76 -18.14 -10.95
C VAL A 24 -22.13 -17.06 -11.84
N ARG A 25 -22.95 -16.35 -12.62
CA ARG A 25 -22.47 -15.26 -13.47
C ARG A 25 -21.89 -14.11 -12.64
N ASP A 26 -22.62 -13.69 -11.61
CA ASP A 26 -22.23 -12.59 -10.73
C ASP A 26 -20.93 -12.87 -9.97
N LEU A 27 -20.68 -14.13 -9.61
CA LEU A 27 -19.40 -14.56 -9.03
C LEU A 27 -18.24 -14.26 -9.99
N PHE A 28 -18.36 -14.63 -11.27
CA PHE A 28 -17.31 -14.40 -12.27
C PHE A 28 -17.14 -12.93 -12.61
N GLU A 29 -18.22 -12.18 -12.79
CA GLU A 29 -18.14 -10.74 -13.03
C GLU A 29 -17.54 -10.00 -11.83
N GLY A 30 -17.93 -10.40 -10.63
CA GLY A 30 -17.43 -9.87 -9.37
C GLY A 30 -15.92 -10.05 -9.23
N ILE A 31 -15.38 -11.25 -9.47
CA ILE A 31 -13.94 -11.49 -9.33
C ILE A 31 -13.12 -10.73 -10.39
N ILE A 32 -13.59 -10.68 -11.65
CA ILE A 32 -12.95 -9.90 -12.71
C ILE A 32 -12.92 -8.41 -12.33
N ARG A 33 -14.03 -7.87 -11.83
CA ARG A 33 -14.10 -6.49 -11.36
C ARG A 33 -13.11 -6.23 -10.23
N GLN A 34 -13.00 -7.12 -9.24
CA GLN A 34 -12.04 -6.97 -8.15
C GLN A 34 -10.58 -7.01 -8.63
N ILE A 35 -10.25 -7.85 -9.60
CA ILE A 35 -8.90 -7.90 -10.21
C ILE A 35 -8.58 -6.56 -10.89
N ARG A 36 -9.51 -6.01 -11.69
CA ARG A 36 -9.34 -4.73 -12.38
C ARG A 36 -9.13 -3.59 -11.38
N LEU A 37 -9.98 -3.48 -10.36
CA LEU A 37 -9.84 -2.47 -9.30
C LEU A 37 -8.47 -2.52 -8.60
N ARG A 38 -7.95 -3.72 -8.32
CA ARG A 38 -6.62 -3.89 -7.72
C ARG A 38 -5.51 -3.46 -8.66
N ARG A 39 -5.61 -3.79 -9.95
CA ARG A 39 -4.62 -3.39 -10.96
C ARG A 39 -4.59 -1.88 -11.14
N ASP A 40 -5.76 -1.27 -11.31
CA ASP A 40 -5.89 0.18 -11.52
C ASP A 40 -5.40 0.95 -10.29
N SER A 41 -5.69 0.47 -9.09
CA SER A 41 -5.19 1.06 -7.84
C SER A 41 -3.66 0.99 -7.74
N LYS A 42 -3.07 -0.17 -8.10
CA LYS A 42 -1.62 -0.35 -8.12
C LYS A 42 -0.96 0.58 -9.13
N GLU A 43 -1.50 0.65 -10.34
CA GLU A 43 -0.97 1.51 -11.41
C GLU A 43 -1.10 3.00 -11.06
N ALA A 44 -2.24 3.42 -10.51
CA ALA A 44 -2.44 4.79 -10.04
C ALA A 44 -1.43 5.15 -8.94
N ASN A 45 -1.17 4.24 -8.01
CA ASN A 45 -0.16 4.42 -6.97
C ASN A 45 1.24 4.55 -7.56
N GLU A 46 1.64 3.65 -8.47
CA GLU A 46 2.94 3.69 -9.15
C GLU A 46 3.13 4.99 -9.94
N ARG A 47 2.10 5.45 -10.67
CA ARG A 47 2.11 6.74 -11.38
C ARG A 47 2.28 7.93 -10.43
N ARG A 48 1.62 7.91 -9.27
CA ARG A 48 1.78 8.93 -8.22
C ARG A 48 3.20 8.93 -7.68
N LEU A 49 3.76 7.76 -7.35
CA LEU A 49 5.15 7.63 -6.87
C LEU A 49 6.16 8.12 -7.92
N ALA A 50 5.98 7.73 -9.19
CA ALA A 50 6.85 8.18 -10.28
C ALA A 50 6.80 9.71 -10.45
N SER A 51 5.61 10.30 -10.34
CA SER A 51 5.42 11.75 -10.43
C SER A 51 6.02 12.48 -9.23
N ALA A 52 5.86 11.95 -8.01
CA ALA A 52 6.49 12.49 -6.80
C ALA A 52 8.03 12.45 -6.89
N LYS A 53 8.60 11.37 -7.42
CA LYS A 53 10.06 11.24 -7.64
C LYS A 53 10.58 12.24 -8.68
N ARG A 54 9.82 12.49 -9.76
CA ARG A 54 10.17 13.51 -10.76
C ARG A 54 10.09 14.93 -10.20
N ARG A 55 9.18 15.18 -9.26
CA ARG A 55 8.94 16.50 -8.66
C ARG A 55 9.74 16.72 -7.36
N GLU A 56 10.80 15.96 -7.13
CA GLU A 56 11.70 16.22 -6.01
C GLU A 56 12.30 17.62 -6.13
N SER A 57 12.02 18.48 -5.15
CA SER A 57 12.57 19.82 -5.11
C SER A 57 14.09 19.79 -4.90
N ILE A 58 14.79 20.82 -5.37
CA ILE A 58 16.23 21.00 -5.15
C ILE A 58 16.57 20.89 -3.65
N GLY A 59 15.72 21.43 -2.77
CA GLY A 59 15.87 21.31 -1.31
C GLY A 59 15.77 19.88 -0.78
N GLN A 60 14.83 19.06 -1.28
CA GLN A 60 14.74 17.64 -0.91
C GLN A 60 15.96 16.84 -1.40
N ARG A 61 16.45 17.15 -2.60
CA ARG A 61 17.65 16.54 -3.17
C ARG A 61 18.90 16.93 -2.39
N ALA A 62 19.03 18.19 -1.99
CA ALA A 62 20.09 18.68 -1.11
C ALA A 62 20.05 18.02 0.28
N LYS A 63 18.86 17.94 0.90
CA LYS A 63 18.68 17.25 2.19
C LYS A 63 19.16 15.80 2.13
N ARG A 64 18.77 15.04 1.09
CA ARG A 64 19.22 13.65 0.89
C ARG A 64 20.73 13.54 0.69
N PHE A 65 21.32 14.48 -0.04
CA PHE A 65 22.78 14.53 -0.24
C PHE A 65 23.52 14.77 1.09
N LEU A 66 23.09 15.76 1.86
CA LEU A 66 23.66 16.05 3.18
C LEU A 66 23.47 14.87 4.15
N SER A 67 22.30 14.22 4.15
CA SER A 67 22.06 13.02 4.95
C SER A 67 23.00 11.86 4.57
N ARG A 68 23.28 11.66 3.28
CA ARG A 68 24.25 10.63 2.82
C ARG A 68 25.69 10.95 3.25
N ILE A 69 26.08 12.22 3.22
CA ILE A 69 27.41 12.65 3.67
C ILE A 69 27.54 12.48 5.19
N ALA A 70 26.55 12.96 5.95
CA ALA A 70 26.52 12.82 7.40
C ALA A 70 26.58 11.34 7.84
N ALA A 71 25.84 10.45 7.17
CA ALA A 71 25.89 9.02 7.46
C ALA A 71 27.26 8.37 7.16
N ARG A 72 27.99 8.85 6.14
CA ARG A 72 29.36 8.37 5.84
C ARG A 72 30.39 8.89 6.84
N ASN A 73 30.23 10.12 7.32
CA ASN A 73 31.11 10.73 8.31
C ASN A 73 30.89 10.16 9.72
N ASN A 74 29.73 9.52 9.98
CA ASN A 74 29.33 9.05 11.30
C ASN A 74 29.46 7.53 11.53
N LYS A 75 30.42 6.87 10.86
CA LYS A 75 30.75 5.44 11.12
C LYS A 75 31.10 5.14 12.59
N LYS A 76 31.45 6.15 13.40
CA LYS A 76 31.77 6.01 14.83
C LYS A 76 30.56 6.19 15.78
N MET A 77 29.38 6.62 15.31
CA MET A 77 28.19 6.81 16.18
C MET A 77 26.99 5.93 15.81
N ALA A 78 27.08 5.10 14.77
CA ALA A 78 26.00 4.18 14.37
C ALA A 78 25.60 3.20 15.50
N PHE A 79 26.45 3.01 16.52
CA PHE A 79 26.14 2.19 17.69
C PHE A 79 25.39 2.93 18.83
N LYS A 80 25.27 4.26 18.76
CA LYS A 80 24.77 5.10 19.88
C LYS A 80 23.39 5.73 19.68
N GLN A 81 22.69 5.40 18.58
CA GLN A 81 21.36 5.94 18.29
C GLN A 81 20.25 4.88 18.41
N LYS A 82 20.35 3.98 19.42
CA LYS A 82 19.17 3.36 20.02
C LYS A 82 18.56 4.37 20.99
N SER A 83 17.74 5.30 20.51
CA SER A 83 16.78 6.02 21.36
C SER A 83 15.52 6.40 20.59
N LYS A 84 14.39 6.11 21.25
CA LYS A 84 13.00 6.16 20.82
C LYS A 84 12.56 7.57 20.38
N SER A 85 11.69 7.66 19.37
CA SER A 85 10.51 8.53 19.44
C SER A 85 9.41 7.94 18.58
N CYS A 86 8.36 7.49 19.25
CA CYS A 86 7.04 7.35 18.67
C CYS A 86 6.61 8.75 18.16
N HIS A 87 5.75 8.77 17.15
CA HIS A 87 4.82 9.84 16.71
C HIS A 87 4.87 10.04 15.20
N ASP A 88 4.08 9.22 14.50
CA ASP A 88 3.26 9.72 13.40
C ASP A 88 1.93 8.94 13.41
N LEU A 89 1.09 9.25 14.41
CA LEU A 89 -0.36 9.05 14.28
C LEU A 89 -0.90 10.32 13.64
N SER A 90 -0.89 10.38 12.31
CA SER A 90 -1.79 11.23 11.55
C SER A 90 -2.66 10.32 10.68
N VAL A 91 -3.69 9.77 11.32
CA VAL A 91 -4.88 9.25 10.64
C VAL A 91 -5.83 10.44 10.49
N LEU A 92 -6.05 10.86 9.25
CA LEU A 92 -7.22 11.60 8.79
C LEU A 92 -7.59 11.07 7.41
#